data_AF-A0A3D6DQX4-F1
#
_entry.id   AF-A0A3D6DQX4-F1
#
_cell.length_a   1.000
_cell.length_b   1.000
_cell.length_c   1.000
_cell.angle_alpha   90.00
_cell.angle_beta   90.00
_cell.angle_gamma   90.00
#
_symmetry.space_group_name_H-M   'P 1'
#
loop_
_entity.id
_entity.type
_entity.pdbx_description
1 polymer ?
#
loop_
_entity_poly.entity_id
_entity_poly.type
_entity_poly.pdbx_seq_one_letter_code
_entity_poly.pdbx_strand_id
1 'polypeptide(L)'
;MLIVSETLLPDGLRHVLVHVTLSGAFPPAQDSADDVALLRAANRAMRRKQRGHSDSFLFVFAGQFDADKLQQAIAAYGFPDFSVSKIETDGDVDKPSGSDYEDLCTEVGGVVSQWLGREHPGAIALSSDEFKETTFWWSGVEHDDDRSCDWHFTAEAYAASLPDAHRARAATWLTVLSHSVEFAEMQYDCPAGLGSDRAAAWAATLCEWLHGFEAATGNRFNNFESEYAFELMPSEFYLGFEFARISGEELETICDQTGDDVDSLPRTALKTVTEEKRSELRGALASFFGGDSDLFWALYSAIWPKFNQPMSDALNSTLGTSDYEGLAELEAPWRFVSDGWSDEAEG
;
A
#
# COMPACT_ATOMS: atom_id res chain seq x y z
N MET A 1 2.69 30.94 17.07
CA MET A 1 2.90 30.43 15.71
C MET A 1 2.67 28.93 15.80
N LEU A 2 1.46 28.48 15.49
CA LEU A 2 1.10 27.06 15.54
C LEU A 2 1.77 26.41 14.34
N ILE A 3 2.75 25.54 14.59
CA ILE A 3 3.21 24.59 13.59
C ILE A 3 2.02 23.65 13.42
N VAL A 4 1.25 23.85 12.34
CA VAL A 4 0.36 22.80 11.86
C VAL A 4 1.32 21.66 11.52
N SER A 5 1.24 20.58 12.30
CA SER A 5 1.91 19.33 11.97
C SER A 5 1.29 18.86 10.66
N GLU A 6 1.87 19.26 9.53
CA GLU A 6 1.61 18.61 8.27
C GLU A 6 2.06 17.16 8.47
N THR A 7 1.12 16.21 8.39
CA THR A 7 1.41 14.78 8.32
C THR A 7 2.18 14.55 7.03
N LEU A 8 3.50 14.65 7.12
CA LEU A 8 4.42 14.41 6.01
C LEU A 8 4.54 12.90 5.83
N LEU A 9 4.54 12.44 4.58
CA LEU A 9 4.87 11.06 4.28
C LEU A 9 6.27 10.73 4.85
N PRO A 10 6.44 9.60 5.58
CA PRO A 10 7.72 9.24 6.17
C PRO A 10 8.86 9.05 5.17
N ASP A 11 10.10 9.09 5.67
CA ASP A 11 11.30 8.87 4.88
C ASP A 11 11.35 7.48 4.23
N GLY A 12 11.97 7.35 3.06
CA GLY A 12 12.01 6.07 2.32
C GLY A 12 10.73 5.74 1.55
N LEU A 13 9.72 6.61 1.62
CA LEU A 13 8.52 6.54 0.79
C LEU A 13 8.40 7.78 -0.11
N ARG A 14 7.95 7.55 -1.34
CA ARG A 14 7.55 8.59 -2.31
C ARG A 14 6.06 8.51 -2.58
N HIS A 15 5.46 9.64 -2.93
CA HIS A 15 4.09 9.65 -3.46
C HIS A 15 4.09 9.21 -4.94
N VAL A 16 3.06 8.47 -5.32
CA VAL A 16 2.71 8.14 -6.70
C VAL A 16 1.29 8.64 -6.95
N LEU A 17 1.14 9.62 -7.83
CA LEU A 17 -0.10 10.40 -7.95
C LEU A 17 -0.57 10.46 -9.40
N VAL A 18 -1.86 10.26 -9.62
CA VAL A 18 -2.47 10.29 -10.95
C VAL A 18 -3.53 11.38 -11.02
N HIS A 19 -3.34 12.32 -11.94
CA HIS A 19 -4.31 13.36 -12.26
C HIS A 19 -4.96 13.08 -13.60
N VAL A 20 -6.28 13.19 -13.68
CA VAL A 20 -7.05 12.89 -14.89
C VAL A 20 -7.91 14.10 -15.26
N THR A 21 -7.86 14.49 -16.53
CA THR A 21 -8.76 15.49 -17.13
C THR A 21 -9.55 14.84 -18.26
N LEU A 22 -10.86 14.63 -18.05
CA LEU A 22 -11.75 13.91 -18.99
C LEU A 22 -12.38 14.80 -20.07
N SER A 23 -12.34 16.12 -19.91
CA SER A 23 -12.82 17.12 -20.88
C SER A 23 -12.42 18.53 -20.42
N GLY A 24 -12.56 19.51 -21.32
CA GLY A 24 -12.32 20.92 -21.02
C GLY A 24 -10.98 21.45 -21.53
N ALA A 25 -10.67 22.70 -21.19
CA ALA A 25 -9.43 23.35 -21.59
C ALA A 25 -8.31 23.06 -20.58
N PHE A 26 -7.13 22.70 -21.09
CA PHE A 26 -5.91 22.62 -20.31
C PHE A 26 -4.82 23.49 -20.95
N PRO A 27 -4.05 24.28 -20.18
CA PRO A 27 -4.10 24.43 -18.71
C PRO A 27 -5.41 25.09 -18.24
N PRO A 28 -5.80 24.91 -16.96
CA PRO A 28 -6.94 25.61 -16.38
C PRO A 28 -6.78 27.13 -16.51
N ALA A 29 -7.89 27.87 -16.41
CA ALA A 29 -7.85 29.32 -16.45
C ALA A 29 -6.94 29.86 -15.34
N GLN A 30 -6.11 30.85 -15.69
CA GLN A 30 -5.19 31.48 -14.73
C GLN A 30 -5.94 31.97 -13.48
N ASP A 31 -5.37 31.69 -12.31
CA ASP A 31 -5.93 32.02 -10.99
C ASP A 31 -7.27 31.31 -10.65
N SER A 32 -7.68 30.32 -11.46
CA SER A 32 -8.79 29.43 -11.09
C SER A 32 -8.43 28.53 -9.90
N ALA A 33 -9.44 27.95 -9.25
CA ALA A 33 -9.21 27.03 -8.14
C ALA A 33 -8.32 25.86 -8.54
N ASP A 34 -8.53 25.30 -9.74
CA ASP A 34 -7.76 24.17 -10.25
C ASP A 34 -6.32 24.56 -10.63
N ASP A 35 -6.13 25.75 -11.22
CA ASP A 35 -4.79 26.29 -11.49
C ASP A 35 -4.00 26.49 -10.19
N VAL A 36 -4.63 27.11 -9.19
CA VAL A 36 -4.02 27.32 -7.87
C VAL A 36 -3.73 25.99 -7.17
N ALA A 37 -4.62 25.01 -7.26
CA ALA A 37 -4.42 23.67 -6.70
C ALA A 37 -3.20 22.98 -7.31
N LEU A 38 -3.09 22.96 -8.64
CA LEU A 38 -1.95 22.39 -9.36
C LEU A 38 -0.64 23.11 -9.01
N LEU A 39 -0.64 24.44 -8.93
CA LEU A 39 0.53 25.22 -8.51
C LEU A 39 0.97 24.87 -7.08
N ARG A 40 0.03 24.65 -6.17
CA ARG A 40 0.35 24.25 -4.79
C ARG A 40 0.87 22.82 -4.71
N ALA A 41 0.27 21.89 -5.46
CA ALA A 41 0.77 20.52 -5.58
C ALA A 41 2.19 20.48 -6.15
N ALA A 42 2.46 21.22 -7.24
CA ALA A 42 3.80 21.33 -7.82
C ALA A 42 4.81 21.96 -6.83
N ASN A 43 4.42 23.03 -6.13
CA ASN A 43 5.26 23.64 -5.10
C ASN A 43 5.61 22.64 -4.00
N ARG A 44 4.65 21.80 -3.60
CA ARG A 44 4.83 20.79 -2.57
C ARG A 44 5.76 19.67 -3.01
N ALA A 45 5.54 19.13 -4.21
CA ALA A 45 6.44 18.14 -4.82
C ALA A 45 7.88 18.67 -4.92
N MET A 46 8.05 19.95 -5.29
CA MET A 46 9.37 20.59 -5.34
C MET A 46 10.03 20.72 -3.96
N ARG A 47 9.26 21.04 -2.90
CA ARG A 47 9.78 21.06 -1.52
C ARG A 47 10.20 19.67 -1.05
N ARG A 48 9.44 18.63 -1.42
CA ARG A 48 9.78 17.23 -1.13
C ARG A 48 11.04 16.79 -1.88
N LYS A 49 11.19 17.16 -3.15
CA LYS A 49 12.44 16.97 -3.90
C LYS A 49 13.64 17.65 -3.27
N GLN A 50 13.49 18.88 -2.75
CA GLN A 50 14.55 19.56 -2.02
C GLN A 50 14.95 18.86 -0.71
N ARG A 51 14.06 18.04 -0.15
CA ARG A 51 14.33 17.17 1.02
C ARG A 51 14.84 15.78 0.64
N GLY A 52 14.96 15.50 -0.66
CA GLY A 52 15.48 14.25 -1.20
C GLY A 52 14.44 13.17 -1.46
N HIS A 53 13.16 13.52 -1.62
CA HIS A 53 12.12 12.56 -2.05
C HIS A 53 11.80 12.73 -3.53
N SER A 54 11.57 11.62 -4.23
CA SER A 54 11.28 11.61 -5.68
C SER A 54 9.82 11.26 -5.98
N ASP A 55 8.87 12.12 -5.61
CA ASP A 55 7.44 11.89 -5.90
C ASP A 55 7.19 11.84 -7.43
N SER A 56 6.36 10.89 -7.87
CA SER A 56 6.04 10.63 -9.28
C SER A 56 4.59 10.97 -9.62
N PHE A 57 4.38 11.56 -10.80
CA PHE A 57 3.08 12.07 -11.25
C PHE A 57 2.73 11.58 -12.65
N LEU A 58 1.51 11.05 -12.82
CA LEU A 58 0.92 10.81 -14.14
C LEU A 58 -0.19 11.81 -14.41
N PHE A 59 -0.14 12.47 -15.56
CA PHE A 59 -1.22 13.33 -16.06
C PHE A 59 -1.87 12.67 -17.28
N VAL A 60 -3.14 12.26 -17.14
CA VAL A 60 -3.92 11.65 -18.21
C VAL A 60 -4.94 12.65 -18.74
N PHE A 61 -4.89 12.91 -20.04
CA PHE A 61 -5.78 13.83 -20.73
C PHE A 61 -6.62 13.09 -21.75
N ALA A 62 -7.93 13.14 -21.58
CA ALA A 62 -8.89 12.52 -22.48
C ALA A 62 -9.60 13.62 -23.29
N GLY A 63 -9.39 13.65 -24.61
CA GLY A 63 -9.95 14.67 -25.48
C GLY A 63 -9.03 15.13 -26.62
N GLN A 64 -9.45 16.19 -27.32
CA GLN A 64 -8.69 16.82 -28.41
C GLN A 64 -7.60 17.76 -27.89
N PHE A 65 -6.60 17.19 -27.21
CA PHE A 65 -5.43 17.93 -26.76
C PHE A 65 -4.24 17.77 -27.72
N ASP A 66 -3.40 18.80 -27.77
CA ASP A 66 -2.10 18.76 -28.43
C ASP A 66 -1.07 18.26 -27.42
N ALA A 67 -0.46 17.09 -27.68
CA ALA A 67 0.43 16.41 -26.74
C ALA A 67 1.67 17.26 -26.39
N ASP A 68 2.24 17.98 -27.36
CA ASP A 68 3.41 18.83 -27.13
C ASP A 68 3.05 20.04 -26.25
N LYS A 69 1.86 20.60 -26.46
CA LYS A 69 1.36 21.70 -25.61
C LYS A 69 1.04 21.24 -24.20
N LEU A 70 0.48 20.04 -24.03
CA LEU A 70 0.22 19.45 -22.70
C LEU A 70 1.54 19.26 -21.94
N GLN A 71 2.53 18.65 -22.58
CA GLN A 71 3.86 18.45 -21.99
C GLN A 71 4.48 19.78 -21.54
N GLN A 72 4.42 20.80 -22.39
CA GLN A 72 4.93 22.15 -22.07
C GLN A 72 4.14 22.81 -20.93
N ALA A 73 2.81 22.66 -20.90
CA ALA A 73 1.96 23.21 -19.87
C ALA A 73 2.26 22.59 -18.50
N ILE A 74 2.36 21.26 -18.40
CA ILE A 74 2.72 20.57 -17.15
C ILE A 74 4.14 20.93 -16.71
N ALA A 75 5.09 20.99 -17.65
CA ALA A 75 6.45 21.42 -17.35
C ALA A 75 6.49 22.85 -16.74
N ALA A 76 5.59 23.74 -17.17
CA ALA A 76 5.51 25.11 -16.66
C ALA A 76 5.01 25.19 -15.20
N TYR A 77 4.21 24.22 -14.72
CA TYR A 77 3.85 24.12 -13.31
C TYR A 77 5.06 23.75 -12.43
N GLY A 78 6.05 23.05 -12.99
CA GLY A 78 7.29 22.69 -12.30
C GLY A 78 7.21 21.39 -11.49
N PHE A 79 6.38 20.42 -11.92
CA PHE A 79 6.41 19.08 -11.33
C PHE A 79 7.78 18.41 -11.54
N PRO A 80 8.37 17.78 -10.51
CA PRO A 80 9.74 17.31 -10.54
C PRO A 80 10.00 16.07 -11.39
N ASP A 81 9.05 15.12 -11.39
CA ASP A 81 9.07 13.86 -12.13
C ASP A 81 7.64 13.58 -12.59
N PHE A 82 7.40 13.62 -13.90
CA PHE A 82 6.05 13.47 -14.43
C PHE A 82 6.01 12.83 -15.80
N SER A 83 4.93 12.09 -16.03
CA SER A 83 4.55 11.50 -17.31
C SER A 83 3.22 12.10 -17.79
N VAL A 84 3.08 12.24 -19.10
CA VAL A 84 1.84 12.70 -19.75
C VAL A 84 1.34 11.61 -20.67
N SER A 85 0.05 11.27 -20.54
CA SER A 85 -0.65 10.36 -21.46
C SER A 85 -1.89 11.02 -22.01
N LYS A 86 -2.16 10.75 -23.29
CA LYS A 86 -3.31 11.29 -24.00
C LYS A 86 -4.19 10.14 -24.49
N ILE A 87 -5.50 10.29 -24.31
CA ILE A 87 -6.54 9.43 -24.86
C ILE A 87 -7.28 10.26 -25.92
N GLU A 88 -7.27 9.79 -27.16
CA GLU A 88 -7.93 10.47 -28.27
C GLU A 88 -9.40 10.07 -28.33
N THR A 89 -10.30 11.06 -28.34
CA THR A 89 -11.74 10.83 -28.44
C THR A 89 -12.27 11.28 -29.80
N ASP A 90 -13.14 10.46 -30.41
CA ASP A 90 -13.78 10.75 -31.69
C ASP A 90 -14.87 11.84 -31.53
N GLY A 91 -14.45 13.10 -31.42
CA GLY A 91 -15.34 14.27 -31.46
C GLY A 91 -15.06 15.33 -30.38
N ASP A 92 -15.60 16.54 -30.58
CA ASP A 92 -15.75 17.59 -29.55
C ASP A 92 -16.79 17.11 -28.53
N VAL A 93 -16.41 16.12 -27.74
CA VAL A 93 -17.24 15.62 -26.66
C VAL A 93 -17.02 16.55 -25.47
N ASP A 94 -17.60 17.76 -25.55
CA ASP A 94 -17.61 18.71 -24.42
C ASP A 94 -18.27 18.09 -23.17
N LYS A 95 -19.10 17.05 -23.36
CA LYS A 95 -19.65 16.16 -22.32
C LYS A 95 -19.91 14.76 -22.90
N PRO A 96 -19.22 13.71 -22.42
CA PRO A 96 -19.52 12.34 -22.81
C PRO A 96 -20.97 11.99 -22.49
N SER A 97 -21.67 11.34 -23.41
CA SER A 97 -22.96 10.71 -23.08
C SER A 97 -22.71 9.51 -22.16
N GLY A 98 -23.75 8.94 -21.53
CA GLY A 98 -23.57 7.91 -20.50
C GLY A 98 -22.66 6.74 -20.89
N SER A 99 -22.86 6.16 -22.09
CA SER A 99 -22.01 5.08 -22.60
C SER A 99 -20.59 5.56 -22.94
N ASP A 100 -20.47 6.74 -23.55
CA ASP A 100 -19.17 7.29 -23.95
C ASP A 100 -18.31 7.64 -22.72
N TYR A 101 -18.93 7.99 -21.60
CA TYR A 101 -18.25 8.25 -20.32
C TYR A 101 -17.65 6.97 -19.73
N GLU A 102 -18.41 5.88 -19.72
CA GLU A 102 -17.97 4.58 -19.18
C GLU A 102 -16.82 4.00 -20.01
N ASP A 103 -16.91 4.11 -21.34
CA ASP A 103 -15.84 3.69 -22.26
C ASP A 103 -14.57 4.51 -22.00
N LEU A 104 -14.69 5.84 -21.90
CA LEU A 104 -13.56 6.74 -21.61
C LEU A 104 -12.90 6.43 -20.26
N CYS A 105 -13.71 6.21 -19.24
CA CYS A 105 -13.26 5.81 -17.90
C CYS A 105 -12.50 4.48 -17.93
N THR A 106 -12.95 3.53 -18.76
CA THR A 106 -12.27 2.25 -18.97
C THR A 106 -10.90 2.44 -19.63
N GLU A 107 -10.81 3.31 -20.64
CA GLU A 107 -9.53 3.65 -21.29
C GLU A 107 -8.56 4.35 -20.33
N VAL A 108 -9.05 5.28 -19.51
CA VAL A 108 -8.27 5.89 -18.41
C VAL A 108 -7.76 4.81 -17.48
N GLY A 109 -8.62 3.90 -17.03
CA GLY A 109 -8.22 2.79 -16.17
C GLY A 109 -7.12 1.92 -16.80
N GLY A 110 -7.18 1.69 -18.11
CA GLY A 110 -6.14 0.98 -18.86
C GLY A 110 -4.79 1.71 -18.84
N VAL A 111 -4.78 3.02 -19.09
CA VAL A 111 -3.58 3.85 -19.06
C VAL A 111 -2.95 3.87 -17.66
N VAL A 112 -3.76 4.09 -16.63
CA VAL A 112 -3.30 4.11 -15.23
C VAL A 112 -2.74 2.76 -14.82
N SER A 113 -3.45 1.66 -15.14
CA SER A 113 -3.00 0.30 -14.86
C SER A 113 -1.66 -0.01 -15.53
N GLN A 114 -1.50 0.35 -16.81
CA GLN A 114 -0.27 0.13 -17.55
C GLN A 114 0.90 0.93 -16.97
N TRP A 115 0.67 2.20 -16.61
CA TRP A 115 1.69 3.05 -16.03
C TRP A 115 2.14 2.53 -14.66
N LEU A 116 1.18 2.25 -13.75
CA LEU A 116 1.49 1.68 -12.44
C LEU A 116 2.20 0.33 -12.58
N GLY A 117 1.72 -0.58 -13.42
CA GLY A 117 2.33 -1.90 -13.60
C GLY A 117 3.75 -1.87 -14.19
N ARG A 118 4.07 -0.84 -14.99
CA ARG A 118 5.39 -0.71 -15.63
C ARG A 118 6.40 0.11 -14.81
N GLU A 119 5.96 1.23 -14.27
CA GLU A 119 6.84 2.23 -13.65
C GLU A 119 6.78 2.20 -12.12
N HIS A 120 5.65 1.76 -11.56
CA HIS A 120 5.39 1.78 -10.11
C HIS A 120 4.77 0.47 -9.59
N PRO A 121 5.36 -0.71 -9.91
CA PRO A 121 4.76 -2.00 -9.53
C PRO A 121 4.72 -2.21 -8.02
N GLY A 122 5.53 -1.46 -7.26
CA GLY A 122 5.57 -1.50 -5.80
C GLY A 122 4.56 -0.59 -5.12
N ALA A 123 3.74 0.15 -5.87
CA ALA A 123 2.86 1.13 -5.28
C ALA A 123 1.66 0.51 -4.54
N ILE A 124 1.35 1.09 -3.38
CA ILE A 124 0.21 0.73 -2.51
C ILE A 124 -0.70 1.96 -2.42
N ALA A 125 -2.01 1.76 -2.55
CA ALA A 125 -2.96 2.87 -2.44
C ALA A 125 -2.89 3.51 -1.05
N LEU A 126 -2.88 4.84 -1.01
CA LEU A 126 -2.88 5.64 0.21
C LEU A 126 -3.49 7.01 -0.10
N SER A 127 -4.46 7.41 0.73
CA SER A 127 -5.03 8.75 0.69
C SER A 127 -3.96 9.80 1.04
N SER A 128 -3.73 10.75 0.15
CA SER A 128 -2.66 11.75 0.31
C SER A 128 -3.17 13.04 0.94
N ASP A 129 -3.17 13.10 2.27
CA ASP A 129 -3.44 14.33 3.04
C ASP A 129 -2.50 15.48 2.66
N GLU A 130 -1.28 15.12 2.27
CA GLU A 130 -0.23 16.05 1.87
C GLU A 130 -0.61 16.81 0.59
N PHE A 131 -1.37 16.18 -0.31
CA PHE A 131 -1.77 16.72 -1.62
C PHE A 131 -3.28 17.04 -1.72
N LYS A 132 -4.00 17.10 -0.59
CA LYS A 132 -5.46 17.27 -0.50
C LYS A 132 -6.08 18.48 -1.23
N GLU A 133 -5.27 19.47 -1.61
CA GLU A 133 -5.75 20.65 -2.33
C GLU A 133 -6.02 20.37 -3.81
N THR A 134 -5.48 19.28 -4.36
CA THR A 134 -5.73 18.83 -5.74
C THR A 134 -6.47 17.50 -5.71
N THR A 135 -7.49 17.37 -6.56
CA THR A 135 -8.19 16.10 -6.73
C THR A 135 -7.34 15.19 -7.62
N PHE A 136 -6.70 14.20 -7.00
CA PHE A 136 -6.05 13.11 -7.72
C PHE A 136 -7.05 11.98 -7.94
N TRP A 137 -7.03 11.42 -9.15
CA TRP A 137 -7.82 10.26 -9.53
C TRP A 137 -7.37 9.00 -8.78
N TRP A 138 -6.06 8.88 -8.55
CA TRP A 138 -5.48 7.82 -7.73
C TRP A 138 -4.26 8.37 -6.98
N SER A 139 -4.09 7.94 -5.73
CA SER A 139 -2.92 8.27 -4.92
C SER A 139 -2.40 7.04 -4.20
N GLY A 140 -1.08 6.94 -4.11
CA GLY A 140 -0.43 5.86 -3.39
C GLY A 140 0.99 6.21 -2.98
N VAL A 141 1.62 5.24 -2.34
CA VAL A 141 3.00 5.32 -1.88
C VAL A 141 3.80 4.16 -2.41
N GLU A 142 5.09 4.41 -2.61
CA GLU A 142 6.05 3.41 -3.06
C GLU A 142 7.37 3.61 -2.31
N HIS A 143 8.11 2.52 -2.11
CA HIS A 143 9.49 2.59 -1.64
C HIS A 143 10.34 3.48 -2.54
N ASP A 144 11.16 4.34 -1.93
CA ASP A 144 12.17 5.15 -2.59
C ASP A 144 13.57 4.63 -2.20
N ASP A 145 14.30 4.07 -3.17
CA ASP A 145 15.55 3.31 -3.01
C ASP A 145 16.65 4.08 -2.24
N ASP A 146 16.55 5.41 -2.17
CA ASP A 146 17.57 6.28 -1.56
C ASP A 146 17.62 6.18 -0.02
N ARG A 147 16.63 5.56 0.65
CA ARG A 147 16.58 5.40 2.13
C ARG A 147 15.96 4.07 2.55
N SER A 148 16.70 2.97 2.41
CA SER A 148 16.28 1.67 2.91
C SER A 148 16.47 1.54 4.43
N CYS A 149 15.56 0.80 5.08
CA CYS A 149 15.80 0.28 6.41
C CYS A 149 16.77 -0.89 6.34
N ASP A 150 17.66 -1.00 7.34
CA ASP A 150 18.63 -2.10 7.44
C ASP A 150 17.93 -3.40 7.86
N TRP A 151 17.29 -4.07 6.90
CA TRP A 151 16.80 -5.43 7.02
C TRP A 151 17.97 -6.41 6.83
N HIS A 152 17.97 -7.54 7.55
CA HIS A 152 18.98 -8.59 7.38
C HIS A 152 18.72 -9.49 6.17
N PHE A 153 17.60 -9.29 5.48
CA PHE A 153 17.22 -9.93 4.23
C PHE A 153 16.91 -8.87 3.17
N THR A 154 16.99 -9.28 1.92
CA THR A 154 16.62 -8.45 0.76
C THR A 154 15.11 -8.38 0.58
N ALA A 155 14.61 -7.31 -0.06
CA ALA A 155 13.19 -7.22 -0.42
C ALA A 155 12.76 -8.34 -1.37
N GLU A 156 13.65 -8.81 -2.24
CA GLU A 156 13.40 -9.93 -3.16
C GLU A 156 13.17 -11.25 -2.41
N ALA A 157 13.97 -11.52 -1.38
CA ALA A 157 13.78 -12.69 -0.52
C ALA A 157 12.43 -12.60 0.23
N TYR A 158 12.09 -11.41 0.76
CA TYR A 158 10.79 -11.20 1.40
C TYR A 158 9.61 -11.36 0.42
N ALA A 159 9.76 -10.86 -0.82
CA ALA A 159 8.76 -10.99 -1.86
C ALA A 159 8.40 -12.45 -2.18
N ALA A 160 9.34 -13.38 -2.07
CA ALA A 160 9.09 -14.80 -2.32
C ALA A 160 8.11 -15.42 -1.32
N SER A 161 8.00 -14.85 -0.12
CA SER A 161 7.08 -15.31 0.94
C SER A 161 5.74 -14.59 0.94
N LEU A 162 5.60 -13.51 0.18
CA LEU A 162 4.33 -12.79 0.08
C LEU A 162 3.35 -13.45 -0.90
N PRO A 163 2.04 -13.26 -0.67
CA PRO A 163 1.02 -13.57 -1.66
C PRO A 163 1.28 -12.85 -3.00
N ASP A 164 0.80 -13.41 -4.12
CA ASP A 164 1.07 -12.90 -5.47
C ASP A 164 0.69 -11.41 -5.64
N ALA A 165 -0.43 -10.97 -5.06
CA ALA A 165 -0.84 -9.58 -5.15
C ALA A 165 0.11 -8.63 -4.40
N HIS A 166 0.98 -9.12 -3.53
CA HIS A 166 1.87 -8.28 -2.72
C HIS A 166 3.36 -8.44 -3.04
N ARG A 167 3.76 -9.42 -3.86
CA ARG A 167 5.18 -9.67 -4.18
C ARG A 167 5.91 -8.46 -4.74
N ALA A 168 5.32 -7.79 -5.73
CA ALA A 168 5.92 -6.58 -6.33
C ALA A 168 6.01 -5.40 -5.34
N ARG A 169 5.24 -5.44 -4.25
CA ARG A 169 5.12 -4.39 -3.23
C ARG A 169 5.96 -4.68 -1.98
N ALA A 170 6.81 -5.70 -2.01
CA ALA A 170 7.59 -6.16 -0.86
C ALA A 170 8.40 -5.03 -0.20
N ALA A 171 9.17 -4.27 -0.98
CA ALA A 171 9.97 -3.16 -0.46
C ALA A 171 9.11 -2.06 0.17
N THR A 172 7.98 -1.73 -0.46
CA THR A 172 7.02 -0.75 0.06
C THR A 172 6.42 -1.24 1.38
N TRP A 173 6.00 -2.50 1.45
CA TRP A 173 5.47 -3.10 2.68
C TRP A 173 6.48 -3.09 3.83
N LEU A 174 7.73 -3.47 3.57
CA LEU A 174 8.79 -3.41 4.56
C LEU A 174 9.03 -1.97 5.04
N THR A 175 8.98 -0.99 4.14
CA THR A 175 9.13 0.42 4.51
C THR A 175 7.95 0.90 5.34
N VAL A 176 6.71 0.60 4.94
CA VAL A 176 5.50 0.90 5.73
C VAL A 176 5.61 0.29 7.12
N LEU A 177 5.94 -1.00 7.21
CA LEU A 177 6.12 -1.71 8.47
C LEU A 177 7.15 -1.01 9.36
N SER A 178 8.29 -0.61 8.79
CA SER A 178 9.36 0.03 9.55
C SER A 178 8.90 1.33 10.25
N HIS A 179 7.98 2.07 9.64
CA HIS A 179 7.39 3.27 10.23
C HIS A 179 6.24 2.94 11.17
N SER A 180 5.43 1.94 10.84
CA SER A 180 4.30 1.51 11.67
C SER A 180 4.74 1.01 13.04
N VAL A 181 5.88 0.31 13.13
CA VAL A 181 6.38 -0.25 14.39
C VAL A 181 7.62 0.48 14.93
N GLU A 182 7.86 1.73 14.52
CA GLU A 182 8.96 2.57 15.04
C GLU A 182 10.32 1.85 15.02
N PHE A 183 10.63 1.23 13.89
CA PHE A 183 11.75 0.30 13.74
C PHE A 183 13.11 0.88 14.11
N ALA A 184 13.33 2.17 13.82
CA ALA A 184 14.55 2.87 14.18
C ALA A 184 14.80 2.89 15.71
N GLU A 185 13.73 3.02 16.51
CA GLU A 185 13.83 2.97 17.98
C GLU A 185 14.12 1.54 18.44
N MET A 186 13.46 0.55 17.83
CA MET A 186 13.70 -0.86 18.13
C MET A 186 15.15 -1.30 17.85
N GLN A 187 15.78 -0.80 16.79
CA GLN A 187 17.17 -1.12 16.46
C GLN A 187 18.18 -0.38 17.34
N TYR A 188 17.89 0.87 17.74
CA TYR A 188 18.80 1.68 18.53
C TYR A 188 18.90 1.22 19.99
N ASP A 189 17.78 0.79 20.58
CA ASP A 189 17.70 0.44 22.01
C ASP A 189 18.08 -1.02 22.32
N CYS A 190 18.25 -1.87 21.30
CA CYS A 190 18.52 -3.29 21.48
C CYS A 190 20.00 -3.65 21.27
N PRO A 191 20.55 -4.60 22.06
CA PRO A 191 21.87 -5.17 21.77
C PRO A 191 21.94 -5.73 20.34
N ALA A 192 23.12 -5.64 19.71
CA ALA A 192 23.34 -6.13 18.35
C ALA A 192 22.83 -7.58 18.18
N GLY A 193 21.93 -7.80 17.22
CA GLY A 193 21.28 -9.08 16.93
C GLY A 193 19.80 -9.14 17.31
N LEU A 194 19.43 -8.72 18.53
CA LEU A 194 18.05 -8.78 19.04
C LEU A 194 17.09 -7.85 18.25
N GLY A 195 17.56 -6.67 17.86
CA GLY A 195 16.78 -5.76 17.02
C GLY A 195 16.47 -6.36 15.64
N SER A 196 17.41 -7.14 15.08
CA SER A 196 17.24 -7.82 13.79
C SER A 196 16.25 -8.97 13.88
N ASP A 197 16.30 -9.76 14.95
CA ASP A 197 15.34 -10.85 15.18
C ASP A 197 13.92 -10.31 15.42
N ARG A 198 13.80 -9.21 16.16
CA ARG A 198 12.52 -8.52 16.35
C ARG A 198 11.98 -7.97 15.02
N ALA A 199 12.86 -7.48 14.15
CA ALA A 199 12.53 -7.08 12.78
C ALA A 199 11.93 -8.25 11.99
N ALA A 200 12.64 -9.38 11.96
CA ALA A 200 12.20 -10.59 11.27
C ALA A 200 10.83 -11.05 11.77
N ALA A 201 10.61 -11.02 13.08
CA ALA A 201 9.32 -11.41 13.67
C ALA A 201 8.18 -10.49 13.21
N TRP A 202 8.41 -9.18 13.11
CA TRP A 202 7.43 -8.26 12.55
C TRP A 202 7.18 -8.47 11.06
N ALA A 203 8.23 -8.69 10.27
CA ALA A 203 8.10 -9.00 8.86
C ALA A 203 7.35 -10.32 8.64
N ALA A 204 7.63 -11.34 9.44
CA ALA A 204 6.89 -12.61 9.44
C ALA A 204 5.41 -12.39 9.79
N THR A 205 5.14 -11.56 10.81
CA THR A 205 3.77 -11.23 11.22
C THR A 205 3.03 -10.52 10.09
N LEU A 206 3.67 -9.56 9.40
CA LEU A 206 3.06 -8.88 8.25
C LEU A 206 2.83 -9.84 7.09
N CYS A 207 3.80 -10.69 6.79
CA CYS A 207 3.68 -11.72 5.76
C CYS A 207 2.47 -12.62 6.01
N GLU A 208 2.37 -13.19 7.21
CA GLU A 208 1.23 -14.01 7.62
C GLU A 208 -0.10 -13.24 7.57
N TRP A 209 -0.08 -11.98 8.02
CA TRP A 209 -1.26 -11.12 8.00
C TRP A 209 -1.77 -10.83 6.59
N LEU A 210 -0.88 -10.64 5.61
CA LEU A 210 -1.25 -10.47 4.20
C LEU A 210 -1.81 -11.76 3.58
N HIS A 211 -1.25 -12.93 3.93
CA HIS A 211 -1.85 -14.22 3.54
C HIS A 211 -3.24 -14.40 4.15
N GLY A 212 -3.41 -14.08 5.44
CA GLY A 212 -4.69 -14.11 6.13
C GLY A 212 -5.72 -13.18 5.50
N PHE A 213 -5.33 -11.98 5.05
CA PHE A 213 -6.23 -11.09 4.33
C PHE A 213 -6.67 -11.67 2.98
N GLU A 214 -5.74 -12.20 2.17
CA GLU A 214 -6.12 -12.83 0.89
C GLU A 214 -7.05 -14.05 1.09
N ALA A 215 -6.89 -14.78 2.20
CA ALA A 215 -7.79 -15.86 2.61
C ALA A 215 -9.18 -15.34 3.01
N ALA A 216 -9.24 -14.31 3.86
CA ALA A 216 -10.50 -13.69 4.26
C ALA A 216 -11.26 -13.08 3.08
N THR A 217 -10.55 -12.62 2.04
CA THR A 217 -11.18 -12.11 0.82
C THR A 217 -11.59 -13.22 -0.17
N GLY A 218 -11.25 -14.48 0.11
CA GLY A 218 -11.47 -15.60 -0.82
C GLY A 218 -10.61 -15.54 -2.09
N ASN A 219 -9.53 -14.76 -2.10
CA ASN A 219 -8.63 -14.66 -3.25
C ASN A 219 -7.73 -15.90 -3.34
N ARG A 220 -7.22 -16.37 -2.19
CA ARG A 220 -6.33 -17.54 -2.05
C ARG A 220 -6.50 -18.23 -0.69
N PHE A 221 -5.79 -19.33 -0.48
CA PHE A 221 -5.63 -19.95 0.84
C PHE A 221 -4.52 -19.25 1.63
N ASN A 222 -4.54 -19.40 2.96
CA ASN A 222 -3.45 -18.95 3.80
C ASN A 222 -2.27 -19.94 3.72
N ASN A 223 -1.33 -19.63 2.82
CA ASN A 223 -0.18 -20.47 2.54
C ASN A 223 1.08 -20.09 3.32
N PHE A 224 0.97 -19.24 4.36
CA PHE A 224 2.12 -18.68 5.07
C PHE A 224 3.16 -19.74 5.48
N GLU A 225 2.72 -20.84 6.10
CA GLU A 225 3.62 -21.92 6.55
C GLU A 225 4.39 -22.62 5.41
N SER A 226 3.84 -22.60 4.19
CA SER A 226 4.42 -23.25 3.02
C SER A 226 5.29 -22.31 2.17
N GLU A 227 5.01 -21.01 2.21
CA GLU A 227 5.67 -19.99 1.39
C GLU A 227 6.72 -19.18 2.17
N TYR A 228 6.72 -19.26 3.51
CA TYR A 228 7.70 -18.54 4.33
C TYR A 228 9.11 -19.12 4.19
N ALA A 229 10.05 -18.27 3.76
CA ALA A 229 11.42 -18.65 3.49
C ALA A 229 12.24 -18.67 4.80
N PHE A 230 13.02 -19.74 5.01
CA PHE A 230 13.85 -19.92 6.21
C PHE A 230 14.84 -18.77 6.42
N GLU A 231 15.30 -18.14 5.35
CA GLU A 231 16.21 -16.99 5.38
C GLU A 231 15.60 -15.72 5.98
N LEU A 232 14.28 -15.66 6.14
CA LEU A 232 13.56 -14.57 6.79
C LEU A 232 13.33 -14.83 8.29
N MET A 233 13.61 -16.05 8.77
CA MET A 233 13.31 -16.45 10.15
C MET A 233 14.17 -15.69 11.16
N PRO A 234 13.57 -15.26 12.30
CA PRO A 234 14.35 -14.89 13.47
C PRO A 234 15.25 -16.05 13.91
N SER A 235 16.31 -15.74 14.66
CA SER A 235 17.17 -16.76 15.24
C SER A 235 16.40 -17.74 16.12
N GLU A 236 16.81 -19.01 16.14
CA GLU A 236 16.19 -20.05 16.98
C GLU A 236 16.22 -19.67 18.47
N PHE A 237 17.26 -18.97 18.91
CA PHE A 237 17.35 -18.46 20.28
C PHE A 237 16.25 -17.45 20.58
N TYR A 238 16.02 -16.49 19.68
CA TYR A 238 14.93 -15.52 19.83
C TYR A 238 13.57 -16.20 19.83
N LEU A 239 13.33 -17.13 18.90
CA LEU A 239 12.07 -17.88 18.81
C LEU A 239 11.80 -18.67 20.09
N GLY A 240 12.79 -19.39 20.61
CA GLY A 240 12.65 -20.12 21.87
C GLY A 240 12.39 -19.21 23.07
N PHE A 241 13.05 -18.06 23.14
CA PHE A 241 12.84 -17.08 24.20
C PHE A 241 11.43 -16.46 24.16
N GLU A 242 11.03 -15.94 23.00
CA GLU A 242 9.71 -15.31 22.85
C GLU A 242 8.58 -16.31 23.03
N PHE A 243 8.72 -17.52 22.49
CA PHE A 243 7.75 -18.58 22.72
C PHE A 243 7.58 -18.86 24.21
N ALA A 244 8.68 -19.12 24.94
CA ALA A 244 8.62 -19.40 26.38
C ALA A 244 8.01 -18.23 27.18
N ARG A 245 8.21 -16.99 26.72
CA ARG A 245 7.59 -15.80 27.31
C ARG A 245 6.08 -15.74 27.08
N ILE A 246 5.60 -16.16 25.91
CA ILE A 246 4.19 -16.10 25.49
C ILE A 246 3.40 -17.27 26.07
N SER A 247 3.83 -18.51 25.79
CA SER A 247 3.08 -19.72 26.15
C SER A 247 3.23 -20.09 27.61
N GLY A 248 4.40 -19.82 28.22
CA GLY A 248 4.75 -20.31 29.55
C GLY A 248 4.83 -21.85 29.65
N GLU A 249 4.68 -22.55 28.52
CA GLU A 249 4.71 -24.01 28.39
C GLU A 249 6.04 -24.47 27.76
N GLU A 250 6.41 -25.72 28.03
CA GLU A 250 7.56 -26.34 27.35
C GLU A 250 7.19 -26.60 25.88
N LEU A 251 8.03 -26.13 24.95
CA LEU A 251 7.89 -26.31 23.50
C LEU A 251 7.59 -27.77 23.09
N GLU A 252 8.20 -28.72 23.80
CA GLU A 252 8.01 -30.17 23.61
C GLU A 252 6.57 -30.61 23.90
N THR A 253 5.91 -30.01 24.90
CA THR A 253 4.51 -30.31 25.23
C THR A 253 3.55 -29.85 24.13
N ILE A 254 3.89 -28.78 23.41
CA ILE A 254 3.08 -28.28 22.30
C ILE A 254 3.30 -29.11 21.03
N CYS A 255 4.53 -29.54 20.72
CA CYS A 255 4.76 -30.50 19.64
C CYS A 255 4.06 -31.84 19.87
N ASP A 256 4.05 -32.34 21.11
CA ASP A 256 3.27 -33.53 21.48
C ASP A 256 1.76 -33.35 21.25
N GLN A 257 1.24 -32.12 21.38
CA GLN A 257 -0.17 -31.78 21.14
C GLN A 257 -0.50 -31.60 19.66
N THR A 258 0.40 -31.01 18.88
CA THR A 258 0.20 -30.77 17.43
C THR A 258 0.58 -31.96 16.56
N GLY A 259 1.24 -32.99 17.13
CA GLY A 259 1.66 -34.20 16.41
C GLY A 259 2.89 -33.97 15.53
N ASP A 260 3.64 -32.94 15.85
CA ASP A 260 4.73 -32.39 15.08
C ASP A 260 6.10 -32.87 15.58
N ASP A 261 7.06 -33.10 14.68
CA ASP A 261 8.42 -33.53 15.04
C ASP A 261 9.27 -32.35 15.53
N VAL A 262 10.36 -32.62 16.25
CA VAL A 262 11.32 -31.64 16.80
C VAL A 262 11.81 -30.65 15.74
N ASP A 263 11.94 -31.09 14.48
CA ASP A 263 12.37 -30.24 13.36
C ASP A 263 11.37 -29.13 12.98
N SER A 264 10.12 -29.23 13.45
CA SER A 264 9.07 -28.22 13.22
C SER A 264 8.97 -27.17 14.33
N LEU A 265 9.65 -27.38 15.47
CA LEU A 265 9.62 -26.49 16.63
C LEU A 265 9.85 -25.00 16.28
N PRO A 266 10.80 -24.64 15.40
CA PRO A 266 10.99 -23.24 15.01
C PRO A 266 9.77 -22.63 14.29
N ARG A 267 9.03 -23.43 13.52
CA ARG A 267 7.81 -22.97 12.82
C ARG A 267 6.66 -22.79 13.80
N THR A 268 6.47 -23.75 14.70
CA THR A 268 5.48 -23.66 15.77
C THR A 268 5.75 -22.44 16.65
N ALA A 269 7.02 -22.21 17.02
CA ALA A 269 7.41 -21.02 17.77
C ALA A 269 7.13 -19.73 16.99
N LEU A 270 7.47 -19.68 15.69
CA LEU A 270 7.20 -18.53 14.85
C LEU A 270 5.70 -18.22 14.79
N LYS A 271 4.86 -19.23 14.58
CA LYS A 271 3.40 -19.08 14.54
C LYS A 271 2.84 -18.50 15.83
N THR A 272 3.26 -19.01 16.99
CA THR A 272 2.86 -18.44 18.29
C THR A 272 3.33 -16.99 18.45
N VAL A 273 4.54 -16.67 17.98
CA VAL A 273 5.07 -15.30 18.04
C VAL A 273 4.29 -14.35 17.13
N THR A 274 3.94 -14.77 15.92
CA THR A 274 3.15 -13.94 14.99
C THR A 274 1.71 -13.78 15.49
N GLU A 275 1.08 -14.85 15.99
CA GLU A 275 -0.25 -14.82 16.62
C GLU A 275 -0.37 -13.73 17.69
N GLU A 276 0.58 -13.68 18.63
CA GLU A 276 0.63 -12.66 19.69
C GLU A 276 0.77 -11.23 19.14
N LYS A 277 1.44 -11.07 17.99
CA LYS A 277 1.76 -9.76 17.41
C LYS A 277 0.70 -9.20 16.47
N ARG A 278 -0.19 -10.03 15.90
CA ARG A 278 -1.15 -9.63 14.87
C ARG A 278 -2.03 -8.44 15.28
N SER A 279 -2.47 -8.39 16.54
CA SER A 279 -3.33 -7.29 17.02
C SER A 279 -2.61 -5.94 17.03
N GLU A 280 -1.36 -5.93 17.51
CA GLU A 280 -0.50 -4.74 17.51
C GLU A 280 -0.13 -4.32 16.08
N LEU A 281 0.20 -5.28 15.21
CA LEU A 281 0.43 -5.02 13.78
C LEU A 281 -0.77 -4.31 13.13
N ARG A 282 -1.98 -4.86 13.32
CA ARG A 282 -3.22 -4.31 12.75
C ARG A 282 -3.42 -2.86 13.17
N GLY A 283 -3.28 -2.57 14.46
CA GLY A 283 -3.41 -1.21 14.99
C GLY A 283 -2.35 -0.25 14.42
N ALA A 284 -1.11 -0.72 14.29
CA ALA A 284 -0.01 0.05 13.73
C ALA A 284 -0.21 0.36 12.23
N LEU A 285 -0.68 -0.62 11.45
CA LEU A 285 -1.03 -0.42 10.04
C LEU A 285 -2.21 0.54 9.90
N ALA A 286 -3.30 0.35 10.65
CA ALA A 286 -4.47 1.23 10.60
C ALA A 286 -4.08 2.68 10.92
N SER A 287 -3.21 2.89 11.92
CA SER A 287 -2.68 4.22 12.24
C SER A 287 -1.85 4.81 11.11
N PHE A 288 -1.05 4.01 10.40
CA PHE A 288 -0.25 4.48 9.27
C PHE A 288 -1.12 4.91 8.08
N PHE A 289 -2.13 4.11 7.74
CA PHE A 289 -3.01 4.38 6.59
C PHE A 289 -4.08 5.44 6.86
N GLY A 290 -4.32 5.83 8.12
CA GLY A 290 -5.33 6.83 8.48
C GLY A 290 -6.65 6.27 8.98
N GLY A 291 -6.75 4.94 9.13
CA GLY A 291 -7.88 4.23 9.69
C GLY A 291 -8.14 2.89 9.01
N ASP A 292 -9.11 2.14 9.52
CA ASP A 292 -9.47 0.82 9.00
C ASP A 292 -9.98 0.88 7.55
N SER A 293 -10.70 1.95 7.16
CA SER A 293 -11.20 2.12 5.78
C SER A 293 -10.10 2.28 4.75
N ASP A 294 -9.10 3.10 5.05
CA ASP A 294 -7.97 3.34 4.15
C ASP A 294 -7.03 2.12 4.10
N LEU A 295 -6.82 1.44 5.24
CA LEU A 295 -6.08 0.17 5.28
C LEU A 295 -6.79 -0.92 4.47
N PHE A 296 -8.10 -1.07 4.66
CA PHE A 296 -8.91 -2.00 3.88
C PHE A 296 -8.76 -1.71 2.38
N TRP A 297 -8.87 -0.44 1.97
CA TRP A 297 -8.73 -0.07 0.58
C TRP A 297 -7.34 -0.36 0.02
N ALA A 298 -6.27 -0.08 0.78
CA ALA A 298 -4.90 -0.37 0.38
C ALA A 298 -4.68 -1.85 0.05
N LEU A 299 -5.28 -2.74 0.84
CA LEU A 299 -5.19 -4.18 0.66
C LEU A 299 -6.13 -4.69 -0.44
N TYR A 300 -7.41 -4.30 -0.38
CA TYR A 300 -8.42 -4.74 -1.34
C TYR A 300 -8.06 -4.32 -2.77
N SER A 301 -7.61 -3.07 -2.96
CA SER A 301 -7.22 -2.56 -4.29
C SER A 301 -5.91 -3.15 -4.82
N ALA A 302 -5.09 -3.78 -3.97
CA ALA A 302 -3.93 -4.53 -4.43
C ALA A 302 -4.33 -5.84 -5.15
N ILE A 303 -5.44 -6.45 -4.73
CA ILE A 303 -6.03 -7.66 -5.33
C ILE A 303 -6.94 -7.28 -6.49
N TRP A 304 -7.87 -6.35 -6.27
CA TRP A 304 -8.88 -5.90 -7.24
C TRP A 304 -8.78 -4.39 -7.48
N PRO A 305 -7.77 -3.94 -8.24
CA PRO A 305 -7.62 -2.52 -8.52
C PRO A 305 -8.78 -1.99 -9.35
N LYS A 306 -9.30 -0.81 -8.96
CA LYS A 306 -10.31 -0.07 -9.72
C LYS A 306 -9.75 1.29 -10.14
N PHE A 307 -9.28 1.37 -11.39
CA PHE A 307 -8.69 2.59 -11.95
C PHE A 307 -9.60 3.33 -12.92
N ASN A 308 -10.77 2.77 -13.24
CA ASN A 308 -11.75 3.37 -14.14
C ASN A 308 -12.61 4.46 -13.48
N GLN A 309 -12.36 4.81 -12.22
CA GLN A 309 -13.01 5.91 -11.54
C GLN A 309 -12.07 6.48 -10.47
N PRO A 310 -12.32 7.69 -9.95
CA PRO A 310 -11.54 8.24 -8.86
C PRO A 310 -11.51 7.28 -7.66
N MET A 311 -10.35 7.19 -7.00
CA MET A 311 -10.12 6.32 -5.86
C MET A 311 -11.17 6.52 -4.75
N SER A 312 -11.51 7.78 -4.43
CA SER A 312 -12.53 8.09 -3.44
C SER A 312 -13.89 7.49 -3.82
N ASP A 313 -14.23 7.54 -5.10
CA ASP A 313 -15.50 7.04 -5.61
C ASP A 313 -15.48 5.51 -5.64
N ALA A 314 -14.34 4.89 -5.95
CA ALA A 314 -14.14 3.44 -5.90
C ALA A 314 -14.26 2.88 -4.48
N LEU A 315 -13.68 3.58 -3.50
CA LEU A 315 -13.81 3.23 -2.09
C LEU A 315 -15.27 3.38 -1.63
N ASN A 316 -15.88 4.53 -1.91
CA ASN A 316 -17.28 4.81 -1.53
C ASN A 316 -18.27 3.85 -2.18
N SER A 317 -18.06 3.45 -3.45
CA SER A 317 -18.94 2.49 -4.12
C SER A 317 -18.78 1.07 -3.57
N THR A 318 -17.56 0.71 -3.16
CA THR A 318 -17.26 -0.61 -2.59
C THR A 318 -17.84 -0.73 -1.18
N LEU A 319 -17.55 0.22 -0.29
CA LEU A 319 -18.05 0.20 1.09
C LEU A 319 -19.52 0.64 1.23
N GLY A 320 -20.00 1.47 0.31
CA GLY A 320 -21.36 2.02 0.31
C GLY A 320 -22.37 1.18 -0.48
N THR A 321 -22.04 -0.06 -0.85
CA THR A 321 -22.97 -0.93 -1.58
C THR A 321 -24.22 -1.24 -0.74
N SER A 322 -25.39 -1.10 -1.35
CA SER A 322 -26.67 -1.48 -0.75
C SER A 322 -27.09 -2.91 -1.12
N ASP A 323 -26.30 -3.59 -1.94
CA ASP A 323 -26.56 -4.95 -2.38
C ASP A 323 -26.15 -5.96 -1.29
N TYR A 324 -27.03 -6.91 -0.99
CA TYR A 324 -26.82 -7.89 0.07
C TYR A 324 -25.67 -8.85 -0.26
N GLU A 325 -25.53 -9.25 -1.52
CA GLU A 325 -24.44 -10.14 -1.96
C GLU A 325 -23.10 -9.43 -1.85
N GLY A 326 -23.00 -8.19 -2.35
CA GLY A 326 -21.79 -7.37 -2.20
C GLY A 326 -21.42 -7.08 -0.73
N LEU A 327 -22.41 -6.88 0.15
CA LEU A 327 -22.14 -6.72 1.59
C LEU A 327 -21.63 -8.02 2.23
N ALA A 328 -22.16 -9.18 1.83
CA ALA A 328 -21.74 -10.48 2.35
C ALA A 328 -20.30 -10.81 1.91
N GLU A 329 -19.93 -10.51 0.67
CA GLU A 329 -18.56 -10.71 0.17
C GLU A 329 -17.52 -9.81 0.88
N LEU A 330 -17.95 -8.62 1.32
CA LEU A 330 -17.08 -7.68 2.02
C LEU A 330 -17.04 -7.89 3.54
N GLU A 331 -17.93 -8.69 4.12
CA GLU A 331 -18.02 -8.86 5.56
C GLU A 331 -16.73 -9.43 6.16
N ALA A 332 -16.26 -10.58 5.66
CA ALA A 332 -15.06 -11.24 6.15
C ALA A 332 -13.80 -10.36 6.03
N PRO A 333 -13.46 -9.78 4.86
CA PRO A 333 -12.26 -8.96 4.74
C PRO A 333 -12.37 -7.62 5.49
N TRP A 334 -13.59 -7.06 5.63
CA TRP A 334 -13.79 -5.88 6.47
C TRP A 334 -13.55 -6.20 7.95
N ARG A 335 -14.13 -7.28 8.47
CA ARG A 335 -13.94 -7.73 9.85
C ARG A 335 -12.49 -8.10 10.13
N PHE A 336 -11.77 -8.66 9.15
CA PHE A 336 -10.34 -8.93 9.28
C PHE A 336 -9.54 -7.65 9.59
N VAL A 337 -9.88 -6.54 8.93
CA VAL A 337 -9.20 -5.25 9.12
C VAL A 337 -9.68 -4.52 10.37
N SER A 338 -10.98 -4.55 10.68
CA SER A 338 -11.56 -3.82 11.83
C SER A 338 -11.35 -4.54 13.16
N ASP A 339 -11.59 -5.86 13.17
CA ASP A 339 -11.64 -6.68 14.39
C ASP A 339 -10.36 -7.50 14.57
N GLY A 340 -9.68 -7.83 13.46
CA GLY A 340 -8.48 -8.66 13.45
C GLY A 340 -8.73 -10.06 12.91
N TRP A 341 -7.82 -10.99 13.21
CA TRP A 341 -7.83 -12.35 12.67
C TRP A 341 -9.17 -13.09 12.88
N SER A 342 -9.68 -13.77 11.85
CA SER A 342 -10.93 -14.52 11.87
C SER A 342 -10.76 -15.94 11.30
N ASP A 343 -11.77 -16.80 11.46
CA ASP A 343 -11.75 -18.19 10.97
C ASP A 343 -11.50 -18.25 9.45
N GLU A 344 -12.00 -17.27 8.68
CA GLU A 344 -11.78 -17.20 7.23
C GLU A 344 -10.32 -16.93 6.87
N ALA A 345 -9.53 -16.36 7.77
CA ALA A 345 -8.10 -16.14 7.59
C ALA A 345 -7.25 -17.39 7.89
N GLU A 346 -7.84 -18.44 8.49
CA GLU A 346 -7.18 -19.74 8.68
C GLU A 346 -7.24 -20.64 7.44
N GLY A 347 -8.00 -20.22 6.42
CA GLY A 347 -8.47 -21.02 5.27
C GLY A 347 -7.42 -21.74 4.44
#